data_AF-A0A0F8NH98-F1
#
_entry.id   AF-A0A0F8NH98-F1
#
_cell.length_a   1.000
_cell.length_b   1.000
_cell.length_c   1.000
_cell.angle_alpha   90.00
_cell.angle_beta   90.00
_cell.angle_gamma   90.00
#
_symmetry.space_group_name_H-M   'P 1'
#
loop_
_entity.id
_entity.type
_entity.pdbx_description
1 polymer ?
#
loop_
_entity_poly.entity_id
_entity_poly.type
_entity_poly.pdbx_seq_one_letter_code
_entity_poly.pdbx_strand_id
1 'polypeptide(L)'
;MTKPLELDDRVYGFEFSGLEYQIIFKGLDMGFVRYIGRSKSKFYFTPLPFTNENRTGITYYLDEGCPAPEPKKLILVTHSEEFIEKKQPEDNSLFFQTEVSKVVKAWEEKDPNTIFRRRNLLYEDYVNYFQEGFRANAPDVQIEPISCAMAIYSASSPVLGANEKGGINAALRYGKEMKLWTRFIDLVKIVPRELKQTTSPCFFKYAKEEQIINPLASEEVNLAYPDPKELLAQIPISLLRLEADTSDSYKKFVQETLPHVRAYELDALLFTPDITHSADKWMEEAIYELQTTIEQSEFMNYNQDMGMALPKISASLARLHFDTEIKKEHIKEAFETWGEAYQSSFYWDTRAASPENLIKARRLGMDAKKLYFHILEHYSIGELIPKSMLRETGLVSEFCLDDAISSLLKNGAIYYPDLHHFKLIEIRNDVWQR
;
A
#
# COMPACT_ATOMS: atom_id res chain seq x y z
N MET A 1 -24.03 -5.67 -11.66
CA MET A 1 -22.70 -5.69 -11.02
C MET A 1 -21.80 -6.58 -11.87
N THR A 2 -20.73 -6.03 -12.44
CA THR A 2 -19.71 -6.80 -13.17
C THR A 2 -18.68 -7.34 -12.18
N LYS A 3 -18.29 -8.61 -12.33
CA LYS A 3 -17.32 -9.32 -11.49
C LYS A 3 -15.96 -8.58 -11.55
N PRO A 4 -15.19 -8.47 -10.44
CA PRO A 4 -13.82 -7.98 -10.51
C PRO A 4 -13.01 -8.85 -11.48
N LEU A 5 -12.21 -8.22 -12.35
CA LEU A 5 -11.37 -8.90 -13.32
C LEU A 5 -10.23 -9.63 -12.61
N GLU A 6 -10.06 -10.91 -12.91
CA GLU A 6 -9.01 -11.77 -12.36
C GLU A 6 -7.65 -11.37 -12.95
N LEU A 7 -6.55 -11.57 -12.20
CA LEU A 7 -5.20 -11.31 -12.71
C LEU A 7 -4.91 -12.15 -13.95
N ASP A 8 -5.56 -13.30 -14.06
CA ASP A 8 -5.19 -14.26 -15.08
C ASP A 8 -6.02 -14.13 -16.38
N ASP A 9 -7.12 -13.39 -16.34
CA ASP A 9 -8.04 -13.09 -17.44
C ASP A 9 -7.50 -11.98 -18.38
N ARG A 10 -6.26 -12.11 -18.87
CA ARG A 10 -5.62 -11.13 -19.77
C ARG A 10 -5.13 -11.77 -21.04
N VAL A 11 -5.47 -11.16 -22.18
CA VAL A 11 -5.27 -11.72 -23.52
C VAL A 11 -4.36 -10.83 -24.36
N TYR A 12 -4.31 -9.52 -24.10
CA TYR A 12 -3.54 -8.58 -24.92
C TYR A 12 -2.26 -8.12 -24.22
N GLY A 13 -1.19 -7.94 -25.01
CA GLY A 13 0.14 -7.59 -24.51
C GLY A 13 0.24 -6.28 -23.71
N PHE A 14 -0.71 -5.36 -23.85
CA PHE A 14 -0.75 -4.09 -23.09
C PHE A 14 -1.39 -4.24 -21.69
N GLU A 15 -2.09 -5.34 -21.42
CA GLU A 15 -2.74 -5.63 -20.14
C GLU A 15 -1.75 -6.22 -19.12
N PHE A 16 -0.56 -6.62 -19.59
CA PHE A 16 0.53 -7.12 -18.76
C PHE A 16 1.35 -5.95 -18.21
N SER A 17 1.74 -6.06 -16.94
CA SER A 17 2.76 -5.18 -16.38
C SER A 17 4.05 -5.29 -17.20
N GLY A 18 4.89 -4.25 -17.13
CA GLY A 18 6.17 -4.23 -17.82
C GLY A 18 7.04 -5.41 -17.43
N LEU A 19 7.10 -5.79 -16.14
CA LEU A 19 7.84 -6.96 -15.69
C LEU A 19 7.23 -8.28 -16.20
N GLU A 20 5.91 -8.42 -16.09
CA GLU A 20 5.21 -9.63 -16.57
C GLU A 20 5.47 -9.87 -18.06
N TYR A 21 5.41 -8.81 -18.86
CA TYR A 21 5.66 -8.91 -20.29
C TYR A 21 7.07 -9.44 -20.58
N GLN A 22 8.08 -8.98 -19.83
CA GLN A 22 9.45 -9.46 -19.97
C GLN A 22 9.56 -10.94 -19.61
N ILE A 23 8.99 -11.36 -18.48
CA ILE A 23 9.07 -12.75 -18.01
C ILE A 23 8.34 -13.70 -18.98
N ILE A 24 7.10 -13.37 -19.35
CA ILE A 24 6.24 -14.25 -20.16
C ILE A 24 6.71 -14.32 -21.62
N PHE A 25 7.03 -13.18 -22.24
CA PHE A 25 7.22 -13.12 -23.69
C PHE A 25 8.68 -13.04 -24.15
N LYS A 26 9.62 -12.66 -23.28
CA LYS A 26 11.06 -12.67 -23.64
C LYS A 26 11.75 -13.99 -23.28
N GLY A 27 11.08 -14.89 -22.58
CA GLY A 27 11.58 -16.25 -22.34
C GLY A 27 12.86 -16.29 -21.49
N LEU A 28 12.96 -15.40 -20.51
CA LEU A 28 14.05 -15.44 -19.54
C LEU A 28 13.77 -16.54 -18.50
N ASP A 29 14.79 -17.28 -18.08
CA ASP A 29 14.72 -18.18 -16.91
C ASP A 29 14.68 -17.37 -15.61
N MET A 30 13.71 -16.46 -15.53
CA MET A 30 13.58 -15.45 -14.50
C MET A 30 12.13 -15.36 -14.04
N GLY A 31 11.93 -15.19 -12.74
CA GLY A 31 10.61 -14.91 -12.19
C GLY A 31 10.57 -15.04 -10.68
N PHE A 32 9.37 -14.86 -10.12
CA PHE A 32 9.17 -14.94 -8.68
C PHE A 32 9.07 -16.39 -8.24
N VAL A 33 9.86 -16.77 -7.23
CA VAL A 33 9.96 -18.16 -6.78
C VAL A 33 8.71 -18.61 -6.06
N ARG A 34 8.15 -19.74 -6.51
CA ARG A 34 7.06 -20.43 -5.84
C ARG A 34 7.32 -21.91 -5.64
N TYR A 35 7.49 -22.31 -4.39
CA TYR A 35 7.81 -23.70 -4.03
C TYR A 35 6.65 -24.66 -4.22
N ILE A 36 6.98 -25.86 -4.70
CA ILE A 36 6.08 -27.00 -4.83
C ILE A 36 6.30 -27.90 -3.61
N GLY A 37 5.32 -27.94 -2.72
CA GLY A 37 5.40 -28.70 -1.47
C GLY A 37 6.31 -28.05 -0.42
N ARG A 38 6.65 -28.83 0.63
CA ARG A 38 7.34 -28.32 1.83
C ARG A 38 8.86 -28.44 1.78
N SER A 39 9.42 -29.26 0.89
CA SER A 39 10.86 -29.59 0.87
C SER A 39 11.74 -28.44 0.39
N LYS A 40 11.15 -27.37 -0.17
CA LYS A 40 11.85 -26.27 -0.85
C LYS A 40 12.86 -26.74 -1.91
N SER A 41 12.72 -27.96 -2.44
CA SER A 41 13.63 -28.52 -3.44
C SER A 41 13.13 -28.38 -4.87
N LYS A 42 11.86 -28.00 -5.05
CA LYS A 42 11.21 -27.80 -6.33
C LYS A 42 10.41 -26.51 -6.33
N PHE A 43 10.48 -25.74 -7.40
CA PHE A 43 9.72 -24.50 -7.53
C PHE A 43 9.37 -24.23 -9.00
N TYR A 44 8.48 -23.27 -9.21
CA TYR A 44 8.22 -22.68 -10.52
C TYR A 44 8.28 -21.17 -10.41
N PHE A 45 8.33 -20.51 -11.57
CA PHE A 45 8.28 -19.06 -11.65
C PHE A 45 6.87 -18.57 -11.86
N THR A 46 6.50 -17.55 -11.10
CA THR A 46 5.34 -16.71 -11.38
C THR A 46 5.82 -15.37 -11.96
N PRO A 47 5.09 -14.77 -12.93
CA PRO A 47 5.45 -13.45 -13.48
C PRO A 47 5.31 -12.28 -12.48
N LEU A 48 4.44 -12.44 -11.48
CA LEU A 48 4.26 -11.51 -10.36
C LEU A 48 4.30 -12.29 -9.03
N PRO A 49 4.65 -11.65 -7.91
CA PRO A 49 4.58 -12.28 -6.59
C PRO A 49 3.13 -12.46 -6.12
N PHE A 50 2.16 -11.86 -6.81
CA PHE A 50 0.74 -11.85 -6.49
C PHE A 50 -0.06 -12.99 -7.14
N THR A 51 0.53 -13.70 -8.10
CA THR A 51 -0.15 -14.78 -8.83
C THR A 51 0.29 -16.16 -8.35
N ASN A 52 -0.60 -17.14 -8.55
CA ASN A 52 -0.33 -18.54 -8.20
C ASN A 52 -0.01 -19.39 -9.44
N GLU A 53 -0.13 -18.84 -10.64
CA GLU A 53 -0.07 -19.60 -11.88
C GLU A 53 1.35 -19.91 -12.35
N ASN A 54 1.60 -21.18 -12.66
CA ASN A 54 2.78 -21.58 -13.42
C ASN A 54 2.53 -21.34 -14.92
N ARG A 55 2.72 -20.10 -15.37
CA ARG A 55 2.51 -19.72 -16.78
C ARG A 55 3.59 -20.22 -17.74
N THR A 56 4.79 -20.51 -17.23
CA THR A 56 5.89 -21.00 -18.06
C THR A 56 5.79 -22.50 -18.32
N GLY A 57 5.09 -23.24 -17.45
CA GLY A 57 4.99 -24.69 -17.54
C GLY A 57 6.31 -25.41 -17.23
N ILE A 58 7.29 -24.69 -16.68
CA ILE A 58 8.61 -25.21 -16.31
C ILE A 58 8.64 -25.49 -14.82
N THR A 59 9.14 -26.67 -14.44
CA THR A 59 9.44 -27.00 -13.04
C THR A 59 10.95 -26.97 -12.80
N TYR A 60 11.39 -26.18 -11.83
CA TYR A 60 12.79 -26.07 -11.44
C TYR A 60 13.07 -26.95 -10.22
N TYR A 61 14.20 -27.65 -10.25
CA TYR A 61 14.71 -28.54 -9.21
C TYR A 61 16.04 -27.98 -8.72
N LEU A 62 16.23 -27.81 -7.43
CA LEU A 62 17.53 -27.37 -6.91
C LEU A 62 18.52 -28.54 -6.90
N ASP A 63 19.71 -28.29 -7.45
CA ASP A 63 20.83 -29.23 -7.37
C ASP A 63 21.37 -29.33 -5.94
N GLU A 64 22.02 -30.44 -5.63
CA GLU A 64 22.60 -30.69 -4.32
C GLU A 64 23.73 -29.69 -4.05
N GLY A 65 23.55 -28.83 -3.04
CA GLY A 65 24.50 -27.76 -2.70
C GLY A 65 24.16 -26.37 -3.27
N CYS A 66 23.12 -26.24 -4.10
CA CYS A 66 22.60 -24.94 -4.52
C CYS A 66 21.74 -24.33 -3.38
N PRO A 67 21.97 -23.07 -2.96
CA PRO A 67 21.16 -22.46 -1.91
C PRO A 67 19.72 -22.30 -2.38
N ALA A 68 18.76 -22.53 -1.48
CA ALA A 68 17.35 -22.36 -1.77
C ALA A 68 17.00 -20.86 -1.82
N PRO A 69 16.49 -20.32 -2.94
CA PRO A 69 16.10 -18.93 -3.03
C PRO A 69 14.95 -18.61 -2.07
N GLU A 70 14.83 -17.37 -1.63
CA GLU A 70 13.70 -16.99 -0.78
C GLU A 70 12.38 -17.02 -1.58
N PRO A 71 11.27 -17.48 -0.97
CA PRO A 71 9.96 -17.43 -1.63
C PRO A 71 9.60 -16.00 -2.04
N LYS A 72 8.88 -15.85 -3.17
CA LYS A 72 8.45 -14.55 -3.71
C LYS A 72 9.58 -13.55 -4.03
N LYS A 73 10.85 -13.97 -4.02
CA LYS A 73 11.94 -13.17 -4.59
C LYS A 73 12.00 -13.37 -6.09
N LEU A 74 12.35 -12.31 -6.79
CA LEU A 74 12.65 -12.34 -8.21
C LEU A 74 14.09 -12.85 -8.39
N ILE A 75 14.25 -13.96 -9.10
CA ILE A 75 15.57 -14.52 -9.39
C ILE A 75 15.73 -14.76 -10.88
N LEU A 76 16.98 -14.77 -11.34
CA LEU A 76 17.40 -15.27 -12.65
C LEU A 76 18.21 -16.55 -12.43
N VAL A 77 17.80 -17.66 -13.04
CA VAL A 77 18.61 -18.88 -13.10
C VAL A 77 19.72 -18.66 -14.12
N THR A 78 20.96 -18.67 -13.65
CA THR A 78 22.16 -18.41 -14.45
C THR A 78 22.78 -19.71 -14.96
N HIS A 79 22.52 -20.84 -14.30
CA HIS A 79 22.98 -22.15 -14.74
C HIS A 79 21.97 -23.24 -14.39
N SER A 80 21.50 -23.97 -15.41
CA SER A 80 20.66 -25.15 -15.22
C SER A 80 20.85 -26.19 -16.32
N GLU A 81 20.49 -27.43 -16.01
CA GLU A 81 20.37 -28.52 -16.97
C GLU A 81 18.90 -28.78 -17.27
N GLU A 82 18.52 -28.77 -18.55
CA GLU A 82 17.14 -28.95 -18.99
C GLU A 82 16.85 -30.42 -19.33
N PHE A 83 15.70 -30.89 -18.86
CA PHE A 83 15.14 -32.21 -19.12
C PHE A 83 13.72 -32.04 -19.67
N ILE A 84 13.47 -32.59 -20.85
CA ILE A 84 12.15 -32.55 -21.48
C ILE A 84 11.53 -33.94 -21.38
N GLU A 85 10.47 -34.06 -20.57
CA GLU A 85 9.65 -35.28 -20.52
C GLU A 85 8.40 -35.09 -21.38
N LYS A 86 8.14 -36.03 -22.29
CA LYS A 86 6.86 -36.10 -23.01
C LYS A 86 5.98 -37.10 -22.26
N LYS A 87 4.98 -36.60 -21.53
CA LYS A 87 3.97 -37.46 -20.90
C LYS A 87 2.76 -37.61 -21.81
N GLN A 88 2.31 -38.84 -21.93
CA GLN A 88 1.03 -39.13 -22.57
C GLN A 88 -0.06 -38.82 -21.52
N PRO A 89 -1.02 -37.92 -21.79
CA PRO A 89 -2.07 -37.61 -20.83
C PRO A 89 -2.90 -38.87 -20.51
N GLU A 90 -3.33 -39.00 -19.25
CA GLU A 90 -4.08 -40.17 -18.75
C GLU A 90 -5.40 -40.40 -19.52
N ASP A 91 -5.95 -39.36 -20.15
CA ASP A 91 -7.20 -39.38 -20.91
C ASP A 91 -7.07 -39.92 -22.36
N ASN A 92 -6.00 -40.62 -22.72
CA ASN A 92 -5.78 -41.17 -24.07
C ASN A 92 -5.84 -40.11 -25.20
N SER A 93 -5.58 -38.85 -24.87
CA SER A 93 -5.46 -37.78 -25.87
C SER A 93 -4.24 -38.04 -26.78
N LEU A 94 -4.41 -37.84 -28.10
CA LEU A 94 -3.34 -37.97 -29.11
C LEU A 94 -2.23 -36.89 -28.96
N PHE A 95 -2.43 -35.91 -28.09
CA PHE A 95 -1.47 -34.84 -27.84
C PHE A 95 -0.61 -35.17 -26.62
N PHE A 96 0.70 -35.31 -26.80
CA PHE A 96 1.65 -35.40 -25.71
C PHE A 96 1.70 -34.07 -24.96
N GLN A 97 1.64 -34.11 -23.63
CA GLN A 97 1.95 -32.96 -22.80
C GLN A 97 3.46 -32.95 -22.58
N THR A 98 4.12 -31.89 -23.05
CA THR A 98 5.55 -31.69 -22.83
C THR A 98 5.72 -31.02 -21.47
N GLU A 99 6.35 -31.70 -20.52
CA GLU A 99 6.74 -31.14 -19.23
C GLU A 99 8.24 -30.81 -19.30
N VAL A 100 8.57 -29.52 -19.15
CA VAL A 100 9.96 -29.06 -19.12
C VAL A 100 10.40 -28.95 -17.68
N SER A 101 11.48 -29.63 -17.34
CA SER A 101 12.11 -29.62 -16.02
C SER A 101 13.53 -29.08 -16.11
N LYS A 102 13.96 -28.27 -15.14
CA LYS A 102 15.32 -27.72 -15.10
C LYS A 102 15.97 -27.97 -13.75
N VAL A 103 17.17 -28.55 -13.74
CA VAL A 103 17.99 -28.69 -12.51
C VAL A 103 18.89 -27.47 -12.39
N VAL A 104 18.62 -26.64 -11.38
CA VAL A 104 19.27 -25.35 -11.11
C VAL A 104 20.53 -25.58 -10.29
N LYS A 105 21.68 -25.16 -10.82
CA LYS A 105 22.96 -25.18 -10.09
C LYS A 105 23.37 -23.80 -9.58
N ALA A 106 22.92 -22.74 -10.26
CA ALA A 106 23.18 -21.36 -9.84
C ALA A 106 22.04 -20.43 -10.25
N TRP A 107 21.82 -19.42 -9.42
CA TRP A 107 20.87 -18.34 -9.63
C TRP A 107 21.40 -17.05 -8.98
N GLU A 108 20.85 -15.92 -9.37
CA GLU A 108 21.10 -14.63 -8.74
C GLU A 108 19.78 -13.90 -8.46
N GLU A 109 19.72 -13.17 -7.34
CA GLU A 109 18.60 -12.27 -7.04
C GLU A 109 18.63 -11.11 -8.03
N LYS A 110 17.44 -10.74 -8.53
CA LYS A 110 17.26 -9.58 -9.41
C LYS A 110 16.38 -8.58 -8.70
N ASP A 111 16.85 -7.34 -8.69
CA ASP A 111 16.00 -6.22 -8.32
C ASP A 111 14.99 -5.97 -9.45
N PRO A 112 13.67 -6.07 -9.20
CA PRO A 112 12.63 -5.73 -10.17
C PRO A 112 12.81 -4.34 -10.81
N ASN A 113 13.50 -3.42 -10.13
CA ASN A 113 13.69 -2.04 -10.55
C ASN A 113 14.74 -1.89 -11.66
N THR A 114 15.62 -2.89 -11.79
CA THR A 114 16.68 -2.92 -12.82
C THR A 114 16.21 -3.45 -14.17
N ILE A 115 15.01 -4.03 -14.22
CA ILE A 115 14.47 -4.64 -15.45
C ILE A 115 13.81 -3.54 -16.28
N PHE A 116 14.23 -3.40 -17.54
CA PHE A 116 13.66 -2.41 -18.46
C PHE A 116 12.16 -2.68 -18.68
N ARG A 117 11.32 -1.87 -18.04
CA ARG A 117 9.87 -1.99 -18.12
C ARG A 117 9.35 -1.20 -19.30
N ARG A 118 8.43 -1.80 -20.06
CA ARG A 118 7.59 -1.04 -20.99
C ARG A 118 6.71 -0.13 -20.14
N ARG A 119 6.93 1.19 -20.20
CA ARG A 119 6.00 2.15 -19.58
C ARG A 119 4.76 2.24 -20.46
N ASN A 120 3.71 1.52 -20.09
CA ASN A 120 2.43 1.54 -20.79
C ASN A 120 1.62 2.81 -20.48
N LEU A 121 1.95 3.50 -19.38
CA LEU A 121 1.25 4.67 -18.87
C LEU A 121 2.24 5.60 -18.15
N LEU A 122 2.03 6.91 -18.19
CA LEU A 122 2.77 7.89 -17.40
C LEU A 122 2.16 8.04 -16.00
N TYR A 123 2.92 8.60 -15.05
CA TYR A 123 2.44 8.87 -13.69
C TYR A 123 1.21 9.77 -13.71
N GLU A 124 1.26 10.84 -14.51
CA GLU A 124 0.19 11.83 -14.61
C GLU A 124 -1.08 11.17 -15.17
N ASP A 125 -0.96 10.30 -16.17
CA ASP A 125 -2.10 9.56 -16.72
C ASP A 125 -2.70 8.57 -15.72
N TYR A 126 -1.86 7.95 -14.88
CA TYR A 126 -2.29 7.06 -13.79
C TYR A 126 -3.10 7.82 -12.74
N VAL A 127 -2.61 8.98 -12.30
CA VAL A 127 -3.33 9.84 -11.35
C VAL A 127 -4.63 10.36 -11.99
N ASN A 128 -4.55 10.89 -13.21
CA ASN A 128 -5.69 11.44 -13.94
C ASN A 128 -6.81 10.43 -14.15
N TYR A 129 -6.52 9.13 -14.28
CA TYR A 129 -7.56 8.10 -14.35
C TYR A 129 -8.59 8.19 -13.21
N PHE A 130 -8.16 8.53 -11.99
CA PHE A 130 -9.05 8.61 -10.83
C PHE A 130 -9.97 9.84 -10.85
N GLN A 131 -9.67 10.85 -11.66
CA GLN A 131 -10.48 12.06 -11.77
C GLN A 131 -11.72 11.85 -12.65
N GLU A 132 -11.62 10.97 -13.64
CA GLU A 132 -12.60 10.80 -14.72
C GLU A 132 -13.96 10.29 -14.24
N GLY A 133 -14.02 9.71 -13.02
CA GLY A 133 -15.29 9.29 -12.41
C GLY A 133 -16.13 10.43 -11.84
N PHE A 134 -15.59 11.65 -11.81
CA PHE A 134 -16.14 12.75 -11.05
C PHE A 134 -16.20 14.05 -11.85
N ARG A 135 -17.15 14.90 -11.49
CA ARG A 135 -17.27 16.27 -11.99
C ARG A 135 -17.34 17.22 -10.82
N ALA A 136 -16.62 18.32 -10.93
CA ALA A 136 -16.72 19.41 -9.97
C ALA A 136 -18.13 20.01 -10.02
N ASN A 137 -18.79 20.13 -8.88
CA ASN A 137 -20.12 20.76 -8.82
C ASN A 137 -20.05 22.29 -8.86
N ALA A 138 -18.84 22.86 -8.77
CA ALA A 138 -18.56 24.29 -8.86
C ALA A 138 -17.12 24.52 -9.39
N PRO A 139 -16.83 25.66 -10.06
CA PRO A 139 -15.53 25.92 -10.68
C PRO A 139 -14.35 25.99 -9.71
N ASP A 140 -14.58 26.23 -8.42
CA ASP A 140 -13.58 26.31 -7.36
C ASP A 140 -13.21 24.93 -6.78
N VAL A 141 -13.93 23.87 -7.13
CA VAL A 141 -13.67 22.52 -6.60
C VAL A 141 -12.60 21.83 -7.44
N GLN A 142 -11.45 21.59 -6.82
CA GLN A 142 -10.35 20.84 -7.42
C GLN A 142 -10.58 19.33 -7.26
N ILE A 143 -10.43 18.58 -8.35
CA ILE A 143 -10.55 17.11 -8.37
C ILE A 143 -9.18 16.46 -8.15
N GLU A 144 -8.10 17.14 -8.54
CA GLU A 144 -6.72 16.65 -8.48
C GLU A 144 -6.31 16.08 -7.11
N PRO A 145 -6.60 16.72 -5.95
CA PRO A 145 -6.22 16.16 -4.64
C PRO A 145 -6.84 14.79 -4.36
N ILE A 146 -8.06 14.56 -4.87
CA ILE A 146 -8.80 13.30 -4.70
C ILE A 146 -8.18 12.22 -5.57
N SER A 147 -7.81 12.57 -6.79
CA SER A 147 -7.12 11.69 -7.73
C SER A 147 -5.79 11.23 -7.17
N CYS A 148 -4.99 12.15 -6.62
CA CYS A 148 -3.73 11.82 -5.94
C CYS A 148 -3.98 10.90 -4.74
N ALA A 149 -4.97 11.21 -3.89
CA ALA A 149 -5.27 10.39 -2.72
C ALA A 149 -5.72 8.96 -3.10
N MET A 150 -6.49 8.82 -4.18
CA MET A 150 -6.88 7.51 -4.71
C MET A 150 -5.69 6.74 -5.30
N ALA A 151 -4.78 7.43 -6.01
CA ALA A 151 -3.56 6.85 -6.54
C ALA A 151 -2.61 6.36 -5.44
N ILE A 152 -2.46 7.14 -4.37
CA ILE A 152 -1.70 6.76 -3.17
C ILE A 152 -2.31 5.51 -2.51
N TYR A 153 -3.65 5.46 -2.40
CA TYR A 153 -4.33 4.29 -1.84
C TYR A 153 -4.11 3.03 -2.68
N SER A 154 -4.13 3.12 -4.02
CA SER A 154 -3.92 1.96 -4.90
C SER A 154 -2.46 1.52 -4.98
N ALA A 155 -1.52 2.46 -4.99
CA ALA A 155 -0.09 2.18 -4.86
C ALA A 155 0.31 2.24 -3.39
N SER A 156 -0.13 1.24 -2.64
CA SER A 156 0.06 1.09 -1.19
C SER A 156 1.50 1.31 -0.73
N SER A 157 1.72 1.57 0.55
CA SER A 157 3.08 1.71 1.09
C SER A 157 3.72 0.34 1.38
N PRO A 158 5.06 0.20 1.25
CA PRO A 158 5.79 -0.98 1.72
C PRO A 158 5.67 -1.16 3.24
N VAL A 159 6.20 -2.27 3.74
CA VAL A 159 6.10 -2.64 5.15
C VAL A 159 6.73 -1.59 6.07
N LEU A 160 5.89 -0.80 6.73
CA LEU A 160 6.25 0.32 7.62
C LEU A 160 5.21 0.44 8.74
N GLY A 161 5.62 0.43 10.01
CA GLY A 161 4.72 0.72 11.14
C GLY A 161 4.77 -0.27 12.31
N ALA A 162 3.89 -0.03 13.30
CA ALA A 162 3.84 -0.74 14.57
C ALA A 162 3.62 -2.26 14.45
N ASN A 163 2.73 -2.66 13.54
CA ASN A 163 2.33 -4.05 13.36
C ASN A 163 3.16 -4.77 12.28
N GLU A 164 4.28 -4.19 11.86
CA GLU A 164 5.10 -4.72 10.77
C GLU A 164 4.28 -4.92 9.48
N LYS A 165 3.32 -4.00 9.23
CA LYS A 165 2.48 -4.00 8.03
C LYS A 165 2.53 -2.66 7.33
N GLY A 166 2.71 -2.70 6.02
CA GLY A 166 2.57 -1.55 5.14
C GLY A 166 1.11 -1.22 4.84
N GLY A 167 0.89 -0.57 3.70
CA GLY A 167 -0.42 -0.22 3.19
C GLY A 167 -0.97 1.12 3.67
N ILE A 168 -1.99 1.59 2.98
CA ILE A 168 -2.67 2.86 3.19
C ILE A 168 -4.11 2.61 3.63
N ASN A 169 -4.46 3.17 4.77
CA ASN A 169 -5.82 3.30 5.22
C ASN A 169 -6.40 4.62 4.74
N ALA A 170 -7.51 4.57 4.00
CA ALA A 170 -8.20 5.73 3.46
C ALA A 170 -9.55 5.94 4.16
N ALA A 171 -9.80 7.17 4.59
CA ALA A 171 -11.10 7.60 5.11
C ALA A 171 -11.89 8.27 3.98
N LEU A 172 -12.85 7.55 3.40
CA LEU A 172 -13.68 8.06 2.32
C LEU A 172 -14.85 8.87 2.88
N ARG A 173 -15.22 9.98 2.25
CA ARG A 173 -16.51 10.66 2.48
C ARG A 173 -17.19 10.95 1.16
N TYR A 174 -18.48 10.66 1.07
CA TYR A 174 -19.29 10.96 -0.11
C TYR A 174 -20.69 11.49 0.24
N GLY A 175 -20.94 11.79 1.51
CA GLY A 175 -22.24 12.28 2.00
C GLY A 175 -23.35 11.27 1.77
N LYS A 176 -24.51 11.73 1.29
CA LYS A 176 -25.68 10.87 1.00
C LYS A 176 -25.68 10.31 -0.43
N GLU A 177 -24.73 10.71 -1.26
CA GLU A 177 -24.76 10.39 -2.68
C GLU A 177 -24.12 9.03 -2.96
N MET A 178 -24.93 7.99 -2.89
CA MET A 178 -24.51 6.60 -3.15
C MET A 178 -23.86 6.38 -4.54
N LYS A 179 -24.11 7.28 -5.50
CA LYS A 179 -23.46 7.23 -6.82
C LYS A 179 -21.96 7.52 -6.74
N LEU A 180 -21.53 8.41 -5.87
CA LEU A 180 -20.10 8.71 -5.65
C LEU A 180 -19.36 7.51 -5.06
N TRP A 181 -19.96 6.80 -4.09
CA TRP A 181 -19.44 5.51 -3.64
C TRP A 181 -19.31 4.53 -4.79
N THR A 182 -20.34 4.43 -5.63
CA THR A 182 -20.30 3.52 -6.78
C THR A 182 -19.18 3.87 -7.75
N ARG A 183 -18.90 5.18 -7.96
CA ARG A 183 -17.79 5.65 -8.80
C ARG A 183 -16.43 5.37 -8.21
N PHE A 184 -16.25 5.63 -6.93
CA PHE A 184 -15.06 5.21 -6.21
C PHE A 184 -14.79 3.72 -6.43
N ILE A 185 -15.80 2.87 -6.21
CA ILE A 185 -15.71 1.42 -6.40
C ILE A 185 -15.39 1.04 -7.84
N ASP A 186 -15.97 1.74 -8.82
CA ASP A 186 -15.68 1.50 -10.24
C ASP A 186 -14.22 1.80 -10.60
N LEU A 187 -13.65 2.87 -10.06
CA LEU A 187 -12.26 3.26 -10.30
C LEU A 187 -11.26 2.35 -9.58
N VAL A 188 -11.52 1.98 -8.32
CA VAL A 188 -10.63 1.06 -7.57
C VAL A 188 -10.77 -0.42 -8.00
N LYS A 189 -11.52 -0.71 -9.07
CA LYS A 189 -11.52 -2.04 -9.73
C LYS A 189 -10.20 -2.37 -10.42
N ILE A 190 -9.29 -1.40 -10.56
CA ILE A 190 -7.92 -1.66 -10.98
C ILE A 190 -7.28 -2.74 -10.07
N VAL A 191 -7.57 -2.69 -8.76
CA VAL A 191 -7.17 -3.70 -7.78
C VAL A 191 -7.81 -5.04 -8.15
N PRO A 192 -7.01 -6.05 -8.55
CA PRO A 192 -7.52 -7.34 -8.98
C PRO A 192 -8.02 -8.18 -7.79
N ARG A 193 -8.69 -9.28 -8.08
CA ARG A 193 -9.39 -10.09 -7.05
C ARG A 193 -8.43 -10.78 -6.10
N GLU A 194 -7.27 -11.19 -6.58
CA GLU A 194 -6.21 -11.90 -5.89
C GLU A 194 -5.67 -11.04 -4.74
N LEU A 195 -5.50 -9.74 -4.99
CA LEU A 195 -5.10 -8.77 -3.97
C LEU A 195 -6.19 -8.50 -2.92
N LYS A 196 -7.42 -9.00 -3.10
CA LYS A 196 -8.52 -8.89 -2.11
C LYS A 196 -8.66 -10.13 -1.24
N GLN A 197 -7.78 -11.11 -1.39
CA GLN A 197 -7.76 -12.33 -0.58
C GLN A 197 -6.89 -12.13 0.65
N THR A 198 -7.31 -12.66 1.79
CA THR A 198 -6.55 -12.58 3.07
C THR A 198 -5.20 -13.31 3.04
N THR A 199 -4.93 -14.07 1.98
CA THR A 199 -3.65 -14.73 1.71
C THR A 199 -2.71 -13.90 0.84
N SER A 200 -3.18 -12.75 0.32
CA SER A 200 -2.36 -11.86 -0.51
C SER A 200 -1.31 -11.16 0.34
N PRO A 201 -0.04 -11.01 -0.13
CA PRO A 201 0.93 -10.13 0.51
C PRO A 201 0.49 -8.67 0.51
N CYS A 202 -0.21 -8.19 -0.53
CA CYS A 202 -0.78 -6.86 -0.59
C CYS A 202 -2.30 -6.97 -0.54
N PHE A 203 -2.88 -6.91 0.66
CA PHE A 203 -4.31 -7.09 0.87
C PHE A 203 -5.06 -5.76 0.76
N PHE A 204 -6.10 -5.74 -0.07
CA PHE A 204 -6.98 -4.60 -0.25
C PHE A 204 -8.40 -4.95 0.15
N LYS A 205 -9.01 -4.05 0.92
CA LYS A 205 -10.42 -4.14 1.26
C LYS A 205 -11.06 -2.77 1.27
N TYR A 206 -12.21 -2.70 0.63
CA TYR A 206 -13.12 -1.58 0.73
C TYR A 206 -14.53 -2.11 0.99
N ALA A 207 -15.23 -1.50 1.91
CA ALA A 207 -16.62 -1.85 2.22
C ALA A 207 -17.36 -0.64 2.78
N LYS A 208 -18.68 -0.74 2.91
CA LYS A 208 -19.48 0.29 3.58
C LYS A 208 -19.39 0.22 5.09
N GLU A 209 -19.22 -0.98 5.62
CA GLU A 209 -19.13 -1.22 7.04
C GLU A 209 -17.66 -1.39 7.39
N GLU A 210 -17.23 -0.58 8.36
CA GLU A 210 -15.89 -0.63 8.90
C GLU A 210 -15.63 -1.99 9.55
N GLN A 211 -14.52 -2.61 9.16
CA GLN A 211 -14.04 -3.87 9.74
C GLN A 211 -12.52 -3.80 9.84
N ILE A 212 -12.00 -3.77 11.06
CA ILE A 212 -10.56 -3.79 11.30
C ILE A 212 -10.06 -5.22 11.08
N ILE A 213 -9.39 -5.43 9.94
CA ILE A 213 -8.86 -6.73 9.53
C ILE A 213 -7.36 -6.59 9.32
N ASN A 214 -6.60 -7.49 9.92
CA ASN A 214 -5.16 -7.58 9.77
C ASN A 214 -4.76 -9.03 9.44
N PRO A 215 -4.79 -9.44 8.17
CA PRO A 215 -4.50 -10.82 7.80
C PRO A 215 -3.04 -11.18 8.09
N LEU A 216 -2.80 -12.33 8.72
CA LEU A 216 -1.46 -12.77 9.13
C LEU A 216 -0.49 -12.91 7.95
N ALA A 217 -0.98 -13.38 6.80
CA ALA A 217 -0.17 -13.63 5.60
C ALA A 217 0.14 -12.38 4.77
N SER A 218 -0.53 -11.26 5.06
CA SER A 218 -0.36 -10.01 4.32
C SER A 218 0.79 -9.21 4.88
N GLU A 219 1.61 -8.61 4.02
CA GLU A 219 2.69 -7.69 4.37
C GLU A 219 2.19 -6.25 4.33
N GLU A 220 1.23 -5.95 3.45
CA GLU A 220 0.56 -4.66 3.32
C GLU A 220 -0.95 -4.82 3.46
N VAL A 221 -1.59 -3.90 4.19
CA VAL A 221 -3.04 -3.90 4.43
C VAL A 221 -3.61 -2.55 4.06
N ASN A 222 -4.48 -2.53 3.06
CA ASN A 222 -5.07 -1.33 2.48
C ASN A 222 -6.57 -1.34 2.73
N LEU A 223 -7.04 -0.45 3.59
CA LEU A 223 -8.44 -0.38 4.00
C LEU A 223 -9.05 0.95 3.59
N ALA A 224 -10.16 0.91 2.84
CA ALA A 224 -10.95 2.10 2.54
C ALA A 224 -12.38 1.94 3.05
N TYR A 225 -12.76 2.77 4.02
CA TYR A 225 -14.11 2.78 4.58
C TYR A 225 -14.72 4.17 4.52
N PRO A 226 -16.04 4.26 4.33
CA PRO A 226 -16.74 5.51 4.55
C PRO A 226 -16.78 5.81 6.04
N ASP A 227 -16.44 7.04 6.37
CA ASP A 227 -16.62 7.58 7.71
C ASP A 227 -16.07 6.72 8.87
N PRO A 228 -14.84 6.19 8.79
CA PRO A 228 -14.32 5.26 9.79
C PRO A 228 -14.23 5.92 11.18
N LYS A 229 -14.57 5.16 12.21
CA LYS A 229 -14.50 5.58 13.62
C LYS A 229 -13.30 5.02 14.34
N GLU A 230 -12.91 3.79 14.01
CA GLU A 230 -11.84 3.05 14.69
C GLU A 230 -10.54 3.06 13.88
N LEU A 231 -10.64 2.95 12.56
CA LEU A 231 -9.50 2.91 11.66
C LEU A 231 -8.74 4.23 11.68
N LEU A 232 -7.47 4.16 12.08
CA LEU A 232 -6.52 5.26 11.87
C LEU A 232 -6.17 5.32 10.38
N ALA A 233 -6.71 6.34 9.71
CA ALA A 233 -6.48 6.57 8.30
C ALA A 233 -5.30 7.52 8.08
N GLN A 234 -4.48 7.23 7.07
CA GLN A 234 -3.37 8.08 6.67
C GLN A 234 -3.83 9.20 5.74
N ILE A 235 -4.85 8.95 4.90
CA ILE A 235 -5.31 9.92 3.92
C ILE A 235 -6.84 9.98 3.84
N PRO A 236 -7.45 11.18 3.80
CA PRO A 236 -8.86 11.33 3.53
C PRO A 236 -9.12 11.34 2.02
N ILE A 237 -10.25 10.78 1.58
CA ILE A 237 -10.74 10.91 0.20
C ILE A 237 -12.10 11.59 0.26
N SER A 238 -12.11 12.91 0.07
CA SER A 238 -13.32 13.74 0.15
C SER A 238 -13.99 13.86 -1.21
N LEU A 239 -15.07 13.12 -1.42
CA LEU A 239 -15.91 13.27 -2.62
C LEU A 239 -17.03 14.29 -2.42
N LEU A 240 -17.00 15.05 -1.32
CA LEU A 240 -17.99 16.09 -1.09
C LEU A 240 -17.82 17.19 -2.14
N ARG A 241 -18.95 17.71 -2.63
CA ARG A 241 -18.98 18.71 -3.72
C ARG A 241 -18.55 18.19 -5.09
N LEU A 242 -18.51 16.88 -5.27
CA LEU A 242 -18.42 16.26 -6.59
C LEU A 242 -19.76 15.68 -7.00
N GLU A 243 -19.95 15.54 -8.30
CA GLU A 243 -21.02 14.75 -8.90
C GLU A 243 -20.41 13.53 -9.60
N ALA A 244 -21.14 12.40 -9.56
CA ALA A 244 -20.73 11.20 -10.29
C ALA A 244 -20.92 11.38 -11.80
N ASP A 245 -19.88 11.14 -12.61
CA ASP A 245 -20.04 11.14 -14.07
C ASP A 245 -20.87 9.91 -14.50
N THR A 246 -22.07 10.11 -15.05
CA THR A 246 -22.95 9.01 -15.52
C THR A 246 -22.94 8.78 -17.02
N SER A 247 -22.08 9.48 -17.76
CA SER A 247 -22.00 9.39 -19.21
C SER A 247 -21.55 7.99 -19.68
N ASP A 248 -21.99 7.60 -20.88
CA ASP A 248 -21.49 6.37 -21.51
C ASP A 248 -20.03 6.52 -21.98
N SER A 249 -19.58 7.76 -22.24
CA SER A 249 -18.17 8.06 -22.49
C SER A 249 -17.28 7.69 -21.30
N TYR A 250 -17.71 7.98 -20.07
CA TYR A 250 -16.99 7.56 -18.86
C TYR A 250 -16.86 6.02 -18.79
N LYS A 251 -17.97 5.30 -19.01
CA LYS A 251 -17.93 3.82 -18.94
C LYS A 251 -16.99 3.23 -19.98
N LYS A 252 -17.00 3.78 -21.20
CA LYS A 252 -16.12 3.38 -22.29
C LYS A 252 -14.66 3.68 -21.95
N PHE A 253 -14.37 4.88 -21.46
CA PHE A 253 -13.04 5.28 -21.00
C PHE A 253 -12.52 4.32 -19.94
N VAL A 254 -13.29 4.04 -18.88
CA VAL A 254 -12.85 3.10 -17.83
C VAL A 254 -12.58 1.72 -18.41
N GLN A 255 -13.44 1.20 -19.30
CA GLN A 255 -13.23 -0.11 -19.93
C GLN A 255 -11.95 -0.18 -20.76
N GLU A 256 -11.62 0.88 -21.50
CA GLU A 256 -10.45 0.93 -22.38
C GLU A 256 -9.14 1.20 -21.60
N THR A 257 -9.21 2.04 -20.56
CA THR A 257 -8.03 2.51 -19.81
C THR A 257 -7.68 1.62 -18.62
N LEU A 258 -8.65 0.94 -18.01
CA LEU A 258 -8.44 0.12 -16.80
C LEU A 258 -7.30 -0.92 -16.94
N PRO A 259 -7.14 -1.65 -18.05
CA PRO A 259 -6.05 -2.61 -18.16
C PRO A 259 -4.65 -1.96 -18.11
N HIS A 260 -4.51 -0.76 -18.66
CA HIS A 260 -3.26 0.00 -18.65
C HIS A 260 -2.93 0.52 -17.25
N VAL A 261 -3.94 1.04 -16.55
CA VAL A 261 -3.82 1.54 -15.17
C VAL A 261 -3.50 0.40 -14.21
N ARG A 262 -4.17 -0.75 -14.36
CA ARG A 262 -3.85 -1.95 -13.60
C ARG A 262 -2.42 -2.43 -13.86
N ALA A 263 -1.95 -2.45 -15.11
CA ALA A 263 -0.57 -2.83 -15.42
C ALA A 263 0.44 -1.90 -14.72
N TYR A 264 0.16 -0.59 -14.65
CA TYR A 264 0.96 0.38 -13.91
C TYR A 264 0.95 0.11 -12.39
N GLU A 265 -0.23 -0.11 -11.80
CA GLU A 265 -0.40 -0.45 -10.38
C GLU A 265 0.43 -1.68 -10.01
N LEU A 266 0.33 -2.75 -10.80
CA LEU A 266 1.07 -4.00 -10.55
C LEU A 266 2.58 -3.80 -10.63
N ASP A 267 3.06 -2.98 -11.57
CA ASP A 267 4.47 -2.62 -11.62
C ASP A 267 4.88 -1.79 -10.40
N ALA A 268 4.04 -0.86 -9.96
CA ALA A 268 4.33 0.01 -8.82
C ALA A 268 4.46 -0.81 -7.54
N LEU A 269 3.54 -1.75 -7.29
CA LEU A 269 3.54 -2.63 -6.10
C LEU A 269 4.79 -3.51 -5.96
N LEU A 270 5.66 -3.59 -6.98
CA LEU A 270 6.95 -4.30 -6.89
C LEU A 270 8.05 -3.47 -6.21
N PHE A 271 7.88 -2.15 -6.09
CA PHE A 271 8.87 -1.26 -5.49
C PHE A 271 8.71 -1.20 -3.98
N THR A 272 9.83 -1.29 -3.28
CA THR A 272 9.91 -1.18 -1.81
C THR A 272 10.90 -0.06 -1.47
N PRO A 273 10.47 1.21 -1.59
CA PRO A 273 11.37 2.34 -1.39
C PRO A 273 11.88 2.43 0.04
N ASP A 274 13.19 2.61 0.20
CA ASP A 274 13.84 2.73 1.51
C ASP A 274 13.82 4.17 2.04
N ILE A 275 13.73 4.29 3.37
CA ILE A 275 13.91 5.58 4.07
C ILE A 275 15.39 5.75 4.37
N THR A 276 16.07 6.61 3.60
CA THR A 276 17.45 6.97 3.87
C THR A 276 17.55 7.83 5.13
N HIS A 277 18.74 7.88 5.76
CA HIS A 277 18.97 8.75 6.92
C HIS A 277 18.67 10.24 6.63
N SER A 278 18.88 10.71 5.40
CA SER A 278 18.51 12.08 5.01
C SER A 278 16.99 12.26 4.92
N ALA A 279 16.30 11.27 4.33
CA ALA A 279 14.84 11.26 4.23
C ALA A 279 14.17 11.22 5.61
N ASP A 280 14.72 10.44 6.54
CA ASP A 280 14.25 10.34 7.92
C ASP A 280 14.26 11.70 8.64
N LYS A 281 15.32 12.51 8.47
CA LYS A 281 15.37 13.86 9.04
C LYS A 281 14.30 14.80 8.47
N TRP A 282 14.12 14.78 7.14
CA TRP A 282 13.07 15.59 6.50
C TRP A 282 11.67 15.11 6.88
N MET A 283 11.51 13.80 7.13
CA MET A 283 10.27 13.21 7.60
C MET A 283 9.90 13.73 8.99
N GLU A 284 10.88 13.75 9.91
CA GLU A 284 10.71 14.30 11.25
C GLU A 284 10.26 15.77 11.22
N GLU A 285 10.92 16.60 10.41
CA GLU A 285 10.54 18.01 10.19
C GLU A 285 9.09 18.14 9.68
N ALA A 286 8.72 17.33 8.67
CA ALA A 286 7.39 17.39 8.08
C ALA A 286 6.29 16.90 9.05
N ILE A 287 6.59 15.95 9.95
CA ILE A 287 5.64 15.51 10.99
C ILE A 287 5.37 16.65 11.99
N TYR A 288 6.39 17.43 12.39
CA TYR A 288 6.20 18.62 13.23
C TYR A 288 5.34 19.69 12.53
N GLU A 289 5.50 19.87 11.21
CA GLU A 289 4.66 20.77 10.41
C GLU A 289 3.21 20.26 10.33
N LEU A 290 3.01 18.95 10.20
CA LEU A 290 1.70 18.32 10.19
C LEU A 290 0.99 18.48 11.55
N GLN A 291 1.71 18.27 12.66
CA GLN A 291 1.21 18.56 14.01
C GLN A 291 0.76 20.02 14.14
N THR A 292 1.61 20.95 13.71
CA THR A 292 1.30 22.39 13.77
C THR A 292 0.06 22.74 12.94
N THR A 293 -0.07 22.15 11.75
CA THR A 293 -1.23 22.36 10.85
C THR A 293 -2.53 21.88 11.50
N ILE A 294 -2.52 20.72 12.14
CA ILE A 294 -3.70 20.17 12.82
C ILE A 294 -4.01 20.97 14.08
N GLU A 295 -3.01 21.35 14.88
CA GLU A 295 -3.20 22.18 16.07
C GLU A 295 -3.94 23.47 15.75
N GLN A 296 -3.51 24.16 14.69
CA GLN A 296 -4.11 25.41 14.20
C GLN A 296 -5.49 25.21 13.57
N SER A 297 -5.84 23.98 13.20
CA SER A 297 -7.14 23.66 12.63
C SER A 297 -8.23 23.56 13.69
N GLU A 298 -9.38 24.15 13.39
CA GLU A 298 -10.60 24.08 14.21
C GLU A 298 -11.42 22.81 13.97
N PHE A 299 -10.92 21.85 13.17
CA PHE A 299 -11.68 20.65 12.82
C PHE A 299 -10.83 19.39 12.86
N MET A 300 -11.47 18.28 13.25
CA MET A 300 -10.93 16.93 13.10
C MET A 300 -11.94 16.10 12.33
N ASN A 301 -11.64 15.87 11.05
CA ASN A 301 -12.64 15.37 10.11
C ASN A 301 -12.69 13.83 10.05
N TYR A 302 -11.63 13.15 10.49
CA TYR A 302 -11.56 11.69 10.60
C TYR A 302 -10.58 11.27 11.69
N ASN A 303 -10.55 9.97 11.99
CA ASN A 303 -9.55 9.38 12.89
C ASN A 303 -8.20 9.26 12.14
N GLN A 304 -7.32 10.25 12.32
CA GLN A 304 -6.09 10.39 11.53
C GLN A 304 -4.91 9.67 12.17
N ASP A 305 -4.02 9.11 11.35
CA ASP A 305 -2.71 8.60 11.76
C ASP A 305 -1.63 9.64 11.49
N MET A 306 -1.47 10.61 12.39
CA MET A 306 -0.50 11.70 12.20
C MET A 306 0.96 11.19 12.15
N GLY A 307 1.27 10.12 12.89
CA GLY A 307 2.60 9.54 12.95
C GLY A 307 3.00 8.81 11.68
N MET A 308 2.08 8.10 11.02
CA MET A 308 2.39 7.32 9.82
C MET A 308 1.83 7.89 8.51
N ALA A 309 1.06 8.98 8.54
CA ALA A 309 0.56 9.62 7.32
C ALA A 309 1.69 9.97 6.35
N LEU A 310 2.65 10.80 6.77
CA LEU A 310 3.75 11.21 5.89
C LEU A 310 4.67 10.04 5.51
N PRO A 311 5.15 9.18 6.44
CA PRO A 311 5.97 8.03 6.05
C PRO A 311 5.32 7.14 5.00
N LYS A 312 4.04 6.79 5.18
CA LYS A 312 3.35 5.89 4.27
C LYS A 312 2.99 6.58 2.95
N ILE A 313 2.51 7.82 2.97
CA ILE A 313 2.18 8.56 1.75
C ILE A 313 3.44 8.81 0.91
N SER A 314 4.56 9.23 1.52
CA SER A 314 5.82 9.43 0.81
C SER A 314 6.35 8.14 0.20
N ALA A 315 6.20 7.00 0.89
CA ALA A 315 6.62 5.71 0.37
C ALA A 315 5.73 5.26 -0.81
N SER A 316 4.42 5.52 -0.74
CA SER A 316 3.48 5.33 -1.85
C SER A 316 3.82 6.21 -3.06
N LEU A 317 4.19 7.48 -2.85
CA LEU A 317 4.60 8.38 -3.93
C LEU A 317 5.91 7.93 -4.57
N ALA A 318 6.93 7.58 -3.78
CA ALA A 318 8.17 7.00 -4.30
C ALA A 318 7.90 5.75 -5.14
N ARG A 319 6.98 4.89 -4.67
CA ARG A 319 6.52 3.69 -5.39
C ARG A 319 5.82 4.04 -6.71
N LEU A 320 4.95 5.04 -6.73
CA LEU A 320 4.29 5.54 -7.94
C LEU A 320 5.29 6.11 -8.95
N HIS A 321 6.39 6.71 -8.49
CA HIS A 321 7.47 7.20 -9.35
C HIS A 321 8.50 6.13 -9.74
N PHE A 322 8.34 4.89 -9.26
CA PHE A 322 9.29 3.80 -9.46
C PHE A 322 10.69 4.14 -8.93
N ASP A 323 10.75 4.85 -7.81
CA ASP A 323 11.97 5.16 -7.10
C ASP A 323 12.27 4.10 -6.02
N THR A 324 13.55 3.80 -5.82
CA THR A 324 14.04 2.82 -4.83
C THR A 324 14.23 3.43 -3.45
N GLU A 325 14.13 4.75 -3.32
CA GLU A 325 14.36 5.49 -2.08
C GLU A 325 13.37 6.64 -1.97
N ILE A 326 12.97 6.95 -0.74
CA ILE A 326 12.22 8.17 -0.47
C ILE A 326 13.17 9.37 -0.56
N LYS A 327 12.81 10.35 -1.39
CA LYS A 327 13.54 11.60 -1.59
C LYS A 327 12.76 12.76 -0.94
N LYS A 328 13.42 13.91 -0.82
CA LYS A 328 12.81 15.12 -0.24
C LYS A 328 11.55 15.54 -0.99
N GLU A 329 11.55 15.37 -2.31
CA GLU A 329 10.44 15.74 -3.18
C GLU A 329 9.18 14.92 -2.84
N HIS A 330 9.32 13.62 -2.57
CA HIS A 330 8.20 12.76 -2.16
C HIS A 330 7.62 13.15 -0.79
N ILE A 331 8.46 13.63 0.13
CA ILE A 331 8.02 14.09 1.45
C ILE A 331 7.24 15.40 1.32
N LYS A 332 7.74 16.31 0.50
CA LYS A 332 7.08 17.56 0.20
C LYS A 332 5.72 17.33 -0.49
N GLU A 333 5.68 16.52 -1.53
CA GLU A 333 4.45 16.17 -2.25
C GLU A 333 3.47 15.41 -1.34
N ALA A 334 3.95 14.55 -0.44
CA ALA A 334 3.11 13.89 0.56
C ALA A 334 2.44 14.89 1.50
N PHE A 335 3.18 15.87 1.99
CA PHE A 335 2.65 16.92 2.86
C PHE A 335 1.63 17.79 2.13
N GLU A 336 1.93 18.22 0.91
CA GLU A 336 1.02 19.00 0.05
C GLU A 336 -0.26 18.22 -0.25
N THR A 337 -0.14 16.97 -0.73
CA THR A 337 -1.29 16.11 -1.06
C THR A 337 -2.14 15.82 0.16
N TRP A 338 -1.52 15.48 1.30
CA TRP A 338 -2.23 15.26 2.55
C TRP A 338 -2.95 16.53 3.00
N GLY A 339 -2.28 17.68 2.92
CA GLY A 339 -2.82 18.98 3.30
C GLY A 339 -4.03 19.38 2.46
N GLU A 340 -3.96 19.21 1.14
CA GLU A 340 -5.07 19.48 0.22
C GLU A 340 -6.25 18.53 0.43
N ALA A 341 -5.98 17.24 0.62
CA ALA A 341 -7.00 16.24 0.93
C ALA A 341 -7.66 16.53 2.29
N TYR A 342 -6.86 16.92 3.29
CA TYR A 342 -7.32 17.35 4.61
C TYR A 342 -8.15 18.65 4.51
N GLN A 343 -7.75 19.62 3.69
CA GLN A 343 -8.52 20.85 3.50
C GLN A 343 -9.87 20.58 2.81
N SER A 344 -9.86 19.74 1.78
CA SER A 344 -11.07 19.28 1.09
C SER A 344 -12.00 18.47 2.02
N SER A 345 -11.45 17.98 3.13
CA SER A 345 -12.20 17.32 4.19
C SER A 345 -12.89 18.28 5.18
N PHE A 346 -12.61 19.59 5.18
CA PHE A 346 -13.27 20.51 6.12
C PHE A 346 -14.75 20.71 5.84
N TYR A 347 -15.18 20.53 4.59
CA TYR A 347 -16.60 20.58 4.24
C TYR A 347 -17.41 19.41 4.81
N TRP A 348 -16.78 18.49 5.55
CA TRP A 348 -17.39 17.33 6.18
C TRP A 348 -18.29 17.66 7.35
N ASP A 349 -18.05 18.78 8.05
CA ASP A 349 -18.86 19.17 9.20
C ASP A 349 -19.20 20.67 9.14
N THR A 350 -20.47 20.99 8.88
CA THR A 350 -20.98 22.36 9.02
C THR A 350 -21.07 22.80 10.48
N ARG A 351 -20.75 21.91 11.43
CA ARG A 351 -20.61 22.23 12.85
C ARG A 351 -19.13 22.20 13.19
N ALA A 352 -18.53 23.35 13.41
CA ALA A 352 -17.26 23.43 14.13
C ALA A 352 -17.36 22.55 15.37
N ALA A 353 -16.46 21.58 15.50
CA ALA A 353 -16.38 20.82 16.74
C ALA A 353 -16.10 21.84 17.85
N SER A 354 -16.91 21.83 18.91
CA SER A 354 -16.64 22.72 20.05
C SER A 354 -15.19 22.51 20.50
N PRO A 355 -14.46 23.57 20.90
CA PRO A 355 -13.06 23.44 21.31
C PRO A 355 -12.81 22.30 22.31
N GLU A 356 -13.75 22.05 23.23
CA GLU A 356 -13.69 20.93 24.18
C GLU A 356 -13.67 19.54 23.54
N ASN A 357 -14.40 19.34 22.44
CA ASN A 357 -14.45 18.06 21.72
C ASN A 357 -13.17 17.84 20.91
N LEU A 358 -12.59 18.90 20.34
CA LEU A 358 -11.29 18.85 19.67
C LEU A 358 -10.18 18.48 20.65
N ILE A 359 -10.15 19.14 21.81
CA ILE A 359 -9.18 18.85 22.88
C ILE A 359 -9.32 17.40 23.33
N LYS A 360 -10.55 16.92 23.58
CA LYS A 360 -10.79 15.52 23.95
C LYS A 360 -10.33 14.55 22.86
N ALA A 361 -10.56 14.86 21.59
CA ALA A 361 -10.18 14.00 20.47
C ALA A 361 -8.66 13.90 20.27
N ARG A 362 -7.91 14.95 20.66
CA ARG A 362 -6.43 15.04 20.61
C ARG A 362 -5.74 14.58 21.90
N ARG A 363 -6.47 14.33 22.99
CA ARG A 363 -5.85 13.93 24.25
C ARG A 363 -5.30 12.50 24.17
N LEU A 364 -4.08 12.30 24.66
CA LEU A 364 -3.55 10.97 24.91
C LEU A 364 -4.31 10.25 26.03
N GLY A 365 -4.66 8.98 25.80
CA GLY A 365 -5.16 8.09 26.85
C GLY A 365 -4.14 7.90 27.97
N MET A 366 -4.59 7.46 29.15
CA MET A 366 -3.70 7.34 30.32
C MET A 366 -2.52 6.39 30.06
N ASP A 367 -2.75 5.25 29.42
CA ASP A 367 -1.69 4.28 29.15
C ASP A 367 -0.73 4.78 28.06
N ALA A 368 -1.24 5.50 27.05
CA ALA A 368 -0.41 6.21 26.08
C ALA A 368 0.46 7.29 26.74
N LYS A 369 -0.10 8.06 27.69
CA LYS A 369 0.67 9.06 28.47
C LYS A 369 1.78 8.40 29.30
N LYS A 370 1.48 7.31 30.01
CA LYS A 370 2.48 6.55 30.78
C LYS A 370 3.61 6.08 29.89
N LEU A 371 3.27 5.48 28.75
CA LEU A 371 4.24 4.97 27.78
C LEU A 371 5.11 6.12 27.24
N TYR A 372 4.51 7.24 26.83
CA TYR A 372 5.24 8.41 26.34
C TYR A 372 6.25 8.95 27.36
N PHE A 373 5.82 9.18 28.61
CA PHE A 373 6.72 9.72 29.64
C PHE A 373 7.83 8.73 30.01
N HIS A 374 7.52 7.44 30.05
CA HIS A 374 8.56 6.44 30.25
C HIS A 374 9.60 6.43 29.13
N ILE A 375 9.17 6.57 27.87
CA ILE A 375 10.08 6.69 26.73
C ILE A 375 10.97 7.92 26.90
N LEU A 376 10.40 9.09 27.23
CA LEU A 376 11.15 10.33 27.47
C LEU A 376 12.18 10.23 28.62
N GLU A 377 11.90 9.42 29.63
CA GLU A 377 12.83 9.20 30.75
C GLU A 377 14.08 8.39 30.32
N HIS A 378 13.97 7.58 29.26
CA HIS A 378 15.01 6.62 28.86
C HIS A 378 15.66 6.95 27.51
N TYR A 379 14.98 7.71 26.65
CA TYR A 379 15.41 8.00 25.28
C TYR A 379 15.21 9.48 24.95
N SER A 380 16.06 9.99 24.06
CA SER A 380 15.92 11.35 23.54
C SER A 380 14.91 11.41 22.39
N ILE A 381 14.30 12.58 22.18
CA ILE A 381 13.49 12.87 20.98
C ILE A 381 14.34 12.65 19.72
N GLY A 382 13.75 12.05 18.68
CA GLY A 382 14.42 11.77 17.41
C GLY A 382 15.42 10.59 17.41
N GLU A 383 15.64 9.94 18.56
CA GLU A 383 16.51 8.75 18.67
C GLU A 383 15.80 7.50 18.15
N LEU A 384 16.54 6.59 17.48
CA LEU A 384 16.02 5.29 17.05
C LEU A 384 15.80 4.38 18.26
N ILE A 385 14.54 4.08 18.56
CA ILE A 385 14.14 3.28 19.72
C ILE A 385 13.67 1.91 19.23
N PRO A 386 14.22 0.79 19.73
CA PRO A 386 13.77 -0.55 19.34
C PRO A 386 12.29 -0.77 19.67
N LYS A 387 11.53 -1.33 18.73
CA LYS A 387 10.10 -1.69 18.95
C LYS A 387 9.90 -2.67 20.09
N SER A 388 10.87 -3.57 20.31
CA SER A 388 10.80 -4.57 21.38
C SER A 388 10.69 -3.91 22.75
N MET A 389 11.23 -2.70 22.92
CA MET A 389 11.15 -1.92 24.15
C MET A 389 9.69 -1.74 24.59
N LEU A 390 8.77 -1.40 23.68
CA LEU A 390 7.36 -1.17 24.01
C LEU A 390 6.70 -2.35 24.75
N ARG A 391 7.13 -3.59 24.44
CA ARG A 391 6.66 -4.81 25.10
C ARG A 391 7.45 -5.14 26.37
N GLU A 392 8.76 -4.91 26.35
CA GLU A 392 9.67 -5.25 27.45
C GLU A 392 9.43 -4.41 28.72
N THR A 393 8.93 -3.18 28.60
CA THR A 393 8.69 -2.31 29.76
C THR A 393 7.68 -2.87 30.76
N GLY A 394 6.69 -3.66 30.30
CA GLY A 394 5.59 -4.15 31.13
C GLY A 394 4.71 -3.07 31.77
N LEU A 395 4.85 -1.80 31.37
CA LEU A 395 4.15 -0.65 31.97
C LEU A 395 2.67 -0.59 31.61
N VAL A 396 2.35 -1.04 30.40
CA VAL A 396 1.01 -1.16 29.87
C VAL A 396 0.73 -2.64 29.67
N SER A 397 -0.47 -3.10 30.00
CA SER A 397 -0.86 -4.48 29.77
C SER A 397 -0.82 -4.79 28.27
N GLU A 398 -0.52 -6.03 27.90
CA GLU A 398 -0.47 -6.42 26.48
C GLU A 398 -1.81 -6.15 25.76
N PHE A 399 -2.94 -6.27 26.46
CA PHE A 399 -4.27 -5.96 25.94
C PHE A 399 -4.51 -4.48 25.64
N CYS A 400 -3.79 -3.57 26.30
CA CYS A 400 -3.94 -2.12 26.13
C CYS A 400 -2.81 -1.49 25.34
N LEU A 401 -1.77 -2.26 25.00
CA LEU A 401 -0.58 -1.73 24.33
C LEU A 401 -0.90 -1.23 22.92
N ASP A 402 -1.67 -1.99 22.14
CA ASP A 402 -2.04 -1.61 20.77
C ASP A 402 -2.87 -0.32 20.75
N ASP A 403 -3.78 -0.16 21.71
CA ASP A 403 -4.57 1.07 21.89
C ASP A 403 -3.69 2.26 22.30
N ALA A 404 -2.71 2.02 23.19
CA ALA A 404 -1.77 3.05 23.61
C ALA A 404 -0.88 3.51 22.44
N ILE A 405 -0.34 2.56 21.65
CA ILE A 405 0.44 2.85 20.44
C ILE A 405 -0.42 3.59 19.41
N SER A 406 -1.66 3.14 19.19
CA SER A 406 -2.60 3.81 18.28
C SER A 406 -2.87 5.25 18.73
N SER A 407 -3.01 5.48 20.03
CA SER A 407 -3.18 6.84 20.57
C SER A 407 -1.94 7.71 20.39
N LEU A 408 -0.73 7.15 20.48
CA LEU A 408 0.52 7.89 20.21
C LEU A 408 0.64 8.25 18.72
N LEU A 409 0.40 7.27 17.83
CA LEU A 409 0.37 7.46 16.38
C LEU A 409 -0.64 8.51 15.95
N LYS A 410 -1.86 8.43 16.49
CA LYS A 410 -2.92 9.40 16.21
C LYS A 410 -2.50 10.85 16.45
N ASN A 411 -1.65 11.08 17.45
CA ASN A 411 -1.19 12.42 17.82
C ASN A 411 0.19 12.78 17.24
N GLY A 412 0.76 11.90 16.41
CA GLY A 412 2.09 12.09 15.84
C GLY A 412 3.19 12.07 16.90
N ALA A 413 2.93 11.48 18.07
CA ALA A 413 3.88 11.39 19.18
C ALA A 413 5.03 10.42 18.87
N ILE A 414 4.77 9.47 17.97
CA ILE A 414 5.75 8.51 17.48
C ILE A 414 5.54 8.33 15.98
N TYR A 415 6.62 7.94 15.29
CA TYR A 415 6.54 7.40 13.93
C TYR A 415 7.56 6.27 13.75
N TYR A 416 7.42 5.52 12.66
CA TYR A 416 8.27 4.38 12.35
C TYR A 416 9.12 4.66 11.11
N PRO A 417 10.42 4.95 11.27
CA PRO A 417 11.33 5.13 10.14
C PRO A 417 11.74 3.81 9.49
N ASP A 418 11.58 2.68 10.19
CA ASP A 418 11.90 1.35 9.68
C ASP A 418 11.07 0.22 10.35
N LEU A 419 11.42 -1.03 10.04
CA LEU A 419 10.76 -2.23 10.54
C LEU A 419 11.06 -2.57 12.00
N HIS A 420 12.15 -2.08 12.56
CA HIS A 420 12.69 -2.49 13.86
C HIS A 420 12.64 -1.38 14.91
N HIS A 421 12.57 -0.13 14.48
CA HIS A 421 12.64 1.05 15.33
C HIS A 421 11.43 1.95 15.16
N PHE A 422 11.20 2.76 16.18
CA PHE A 422 10.35 3.92 16.15
C PHE A 422 11.12 5.12 16.70
N LYS A 423 10.61 6.31 16.46
CA LYS A 423 11.14 7.55 17.01
C LYS A 423 10.06 8.27 17.79
N LEU A 424 10.50 8.95 18.84
CA LEU A 424 9.65 9.85 19.60
C LEU A 424 9.70 11.25 19.00
N ILE A 425 8.52 11.87 18.87
CA ILE A 425 8.31 13.25 18.47
C ILE A 425 7.75 14.01 19.67
N GLU A 426 8.25 15.21 19.90
CA GLU A 426 7.75 16.04 20.98
C GLU A 426 6.30 16.47 20.70
N ILE A 427 5.38 16.17 21.61
CA ILE A 427 4.01 16.69 21.55
C ILE A 427 3.95 17.99 22.35
N ARG A 428 3.33 19.03 21.79
CA ARG A 428 3.19 20.33 22.45
C ARG A 428 2.24 20.31 23.67
N ASN A 429 2.49 21.24 24.61
CA ASN A 429 1.94 21.32 25.98
C ASN A 429 0.39 21.29 26.09
N ASP A 430 -0.33 21.71 25.07
CA ASP A 430 -1.79 21.75 25.00
C ASP A 430 -2.43 20.36 24.85
N VAL A 431 -1.70 19.37 24.34
CA VAL A 431 -2.12 17.95 24.33
C VAL A 431 -2.02 17.32 25.73
N TRP A 432 -1.17 17.88 26.58
CA TRP A 432 -0.91 17.40 27.94
C TRP A 432 -1.90 17.96 28.98
N GLN A 433 -2.28 19.24 28.83
CA GLN A 433 -2.95 20.02 29.88
C GLN A 433 -4.49 20.02 29.78
N ARG A 434 -5.08 19.23 30.70
CA ARG A 434 -6.41 19.25 31.36
C ARG A 434 -7.00 17.84 31.42
#